data_AF-A0A6T8GC80-F1
#
_entry.id   AF-A0A6T8GC80-F1
#
_cell.length_a   1.000
_cell.length_b   1.000
_cell.length_c   1.000
_cell.angle_alpha   90.00
_cell.angle_beta   90.00
_cell.angle_gamma   90.00
#
_symmetry.space_group_name_H-M   'P 1'
#
loop_
_entity.id
_entity.type
_entity.pdbx_description
1 polymer ?
#
loop_
_entity_poly.entity_id
_entity_poly.type
_entity_poly.pdbx_seq_one_letter_code
_entity_poly.pdbx_strand_id
1 'polypeptide(L)'
;KIESALTCRRKLPHVQKRKAVNNISYVKRQYDGFGTCQHLTKFYLRLTTFPKPSEVRPLSVLRLSFDHVTKKYSSEEEAYEWVNEQLKSVRQDLTVQRLFRTDFVVKVYETHARIALENGDLNEFNQCQSMLISLTQPGGVIVSNDGSVSNGCSESAELVTLMGKKELSAFQISMQHDKLPKQGVAESDEFGGYRILYALVQKNWSEINVGLKSSVYEQFRQKHERLPKMSAFNHAVQVVKSLMHHNYASFFELYKNPPHLSGYLMDFLVQRVRISGYDRILASFRPTVSISFLTKKLKFYDHQETNEFIRKKGVVFAPASGHRTSVDSLEIDCKASIRNSSSHNRENLLL
;
A
#
# COMPACT_ATOMS: atom_id res chain seq x y z
N LYS A 1 78.24 1.02 16.42
CA LYS A 1 78.13 1.40 14.98
C LYS A 1 76.66 1.34 14.56
N ILE A 2 75.89 2.30 15.07
CA ILE A 2 74.52 2.66 14.69
C ILE A 2 74.57 4.20 14.60
N GLU A 3 73.77 4.77 13.70
CA GLU A 3 73.52 6.20 13.45
C GLU A 3 74.47 6.94 12.50
N SER A 4 74.00 7.15 11.26
CA SER A 4 74.06 8.44 10.52
C SER A 4 73.67 8.24 9.06
N ALA A 5 72.42 8.57 8.70
CA ALA A 5 72.05 8.82 7.31
C ALA A 5 70.81 9.75 7.23
N LEU A 6 70.90 10.90 7.88
CA LEU A 6 70.11 12.08 7.55
C LEU A 6 70.91 12.90 6.54
N THR A 7 70.54 12.85 5.25
CA THR A 7 70.55 13.97 4.27
C THR A 7 70.51 13.44 2.83
N CYS A 8 69.37 13.56 2.14
CA CYS A 8 69.36 14.10 0.77
C CYS A 8 67.94 14.50 0.36
N ARG A 9 67.72 15.82 0.25
CA ARG A 9 66.50 16.47 -0.23
C ARG A 9 66.30 16.19 -1.72
N ARG A 10 65.18 15.56 -2.11
CA ARG A 10 64.61 15.71 -3.46
C ARG A 10 63.41 16.65 -3.39
N LYS A 11 63.48 17.77 -4.12
CA LYS A 11 62.42 18.79 -4.23
C LYS A 11 61.18 18.15 -4.87
N LEU A 12 60.04 18.17 -4.17
CA LEU A 12 58.72 17.88 -4.75
C LEU A 12 58.30 19.05 -5.66
N PRO A 13 57.70 18.78 -6.83
CA PRO A 13 57.22 19.83 -7.73
C PRO A 13 56.02 20.57 -7.12
N HIS A 14 55.93 21.85 -7.47
CA HIS A 14 54.90 22.80 -7.08
C HIS A 14 53.49 22.23 -7.32
N VAL A 15 52.82 21.75 -6.27
CA VAL A 15 51.38 21.48 -6.32
C VAL A 15 50.67 22.84 -6.28
N GLN A 16 50.08 23.22 -7.41
CA GLN A 16 49.17 24.36 -7.48
C GLN A 16 48.04 24.11 -6.47
N LYS A 17 47.85 25.04 -5.52
CA LYS A 17 46.72 25.04 -4.59
C LYS A 17 45.42 25.06 -5.40
N ARG A 18 44.75 23.91 -5.53
CA ARG A 18 43.38 23.85 -6.03
C ARG A 18 42.52 24.67 -5.05
N LYS A 19 41.97 25.78 -5.53
CA LYS A 19 40.94 26.54 -4.80
C LYS A 19 39.80 25.56 -4.48
N ALA A 20 39.47 25.42 -3.19
CA ALA A 20 38.24 24.77 -2.78
C ALA A 20 37.08 25.58 -3.35
N VAL A 21 36.47 25.09 -4.43
CA VAL A 21 35.23 25.66 -4.95
C VAL A 21 34.16 25.30 -3.92
N ASN A 22 33.58 26.31 -3.29
CA ASN A 22 32.50 26.18 -2.31
C ASN A 22 31.28 25.45 -2.92
N ASN A 23 31.23 24.12 -2.76
CA ASN A 23 30.15 23.25 -3.21
C ASN A 23 28.81 23.47 -2.47
N ILE A 24 28.77 24.32 -1.45
CA ILE A 24 27.57 24.61 -0.65
C ILE A 24 26.44 25.21 -1.52
N SER A 25 26.79 26.01 -2.54
CA SER A 25 25.81 26.66 -3.42
C SER A 25 25.16 25.71 -4.43
N TYR A 26 25.82 24.61 -4.78
CA TYR A 26 25.30 23.59 -5.71
C TYR A 26 24.38 22.62 -4.98
N VAL A 27 24.77 22.22 -3.76
CA VAL A 27 23.94 21.37 -2.88
C VAL A 27 22.63 22.07 -2.49
N LYS A 28 22.66 23.38 -2.18
CA LYS A 28 21.45 24.13 -1.84
C LYS A 28 20.44 24.20 -3.00
N ARG A 29 20.92 24.38 -4.23
CA ARG A 29 20.09 24.39 -5.45
C ARG A 29 19.42 23.04 -5.76
N GLN A 30 20.00 21.94 -5.30
CA GLN A 30 19.47 20.59 -5.54
C GLN A 30 18.20 20.30 -4.73
N TYR A 31 17.99 20.99 -3.60
CA TYR A 31 16.87 20.72 -2.68
C TYR A 31 15.75 21.76 -2.70
N ASP A 32 15.97 22.94 -3.31
CA ASP A 32 14.95 24.00 -3.38
C ASP A 32 13.94 23.81 -4.54
N GLY A 33 14.27 22.94 -5.50
CA GLY A 33 13.48 22.73 -6.72
C GLY A 33 13.66 23.88 -7.73
N PHE A 34 13.60 23.58 -9.03
CA PHE A 34 13.83 24.57 -10.09
C PHE A 34 12.53 25.18 -10.66
N GLY A 35 11.37 24.78 -10.13
CA GLY A 35 10.08 25.28 -10.57
C GLY A 35 9.84 26.75 -10.20
N THR A 36 9.07 27.48 -11.01
CA THR A 36 8.70 28.88 -10.75
C THR A 36 7.19 29.10 -10.62
N CYS A 37 6.37 28.07 -10.84
CA CYS A 37 4.92 28.14 -10.73
C CYS A 37 4.47 28.48 -9.29
N GLN A 38 3.66 29.54 -9.13
CA GLN A 38 3.16 29.98 -7.81
C GLN A 38 1.70 29.54 -7.54
N HIS A 39 1.10 28.75 -8.42
CA HIS A 39 -0.30 28.32 -8.25
C HIS A 39 -0.43 27.29 -7.13
N LEU A 40 -1.39 27.50 -6.23
CA LEU A 40 -1.70 26.55 -5.16
C LEU A 40 -2.45 25.31 -5.67
N THR A 41 -3.23 25.47 -6.72
CA THR A 41 -3.93 24.38 -7.39
C THR A 41 -3.50 24.34 -8.86
N LYS A 42 -3.29 23.14 -9.38
CA LYS A 42 -2.76 22.94 -10.73
C LYS A 42 -3.22 21.57 -11.21
N PHE A 43 -3.71 21.50 -12.44
CA PHE A 43 -4.04 20.21 -13.04
C PHE A 43 -2.80 19.33 -13.21
N TYR A 44 -2.97 18.03 -12.98
CA TYR A 44 -2.04 16.97 -13.32
C TYR A 44 -1.82 16.97 -14.84
N LEU A 45 -0.56 17.03 -15.25
CA LEU A 45 -0.20 17.09 -16.66
C LEU A 45 0.11 15.69 -17.18
N ARG A 46 -0.41 15.31 -18.34
CA ARG A 46 0.10 14.12 -19.04
C ARG A 46 1.34 14.53 -19.84
N LEU A 47 2.51 14.34 -19.23
CA LEU A 47 3.77 14.82 -19.79
C LEU A 47 4.22 13.92 -20.95
N THR A 48 4.27 14.46 -22.16
CA THR A 48 4.93 13.83 -23.31
C THR A 48 6.33 14.40 -23.56
N THR A 49 6.67 15.50 -22.88
CA THR A 49 7.95 16.20 -22.94
C THR A 49 8.30 16.73 -21.55
N PHE A 50 9.57 17.08 -21.34
CA PHE A 50 9.98 17.72 -20.10
C PHE A 50 9.25 19.07 -19.90
N PRO A 51 8.60 19.30 -18.74
CA PRO A 51 7.81 20.51 -18.51
C PRO A 51 8.70 21.74 -18.35
N LYS A 52 8.14 22.91 -18.68
CA LYS A 52 8.82 24.19 -18.48
C LYS A 52 8.91 24.52 -16.98
N PRO A 53 9.92 25.29 -16.51
CA PRO A 53 9.99 25.71 -15.12
C PRO A 53 8.72 26.43 -14.61
N SER A 54 8.05 27.20 -15.48
CA SER A 54 6.78 27.88 -15.17
C SER A 54 5.60 26.94 -14.94
N GLU A 55 5.70 25.68 -15.36
CA GLU A 55 4.67 24.66 -15.20
C GLU A 55 4.90 23.83 -13.94
N VAL A 56 6.02 24.00 -13.22
CA VAL A 56 6.39 23.19 -12.06
C VAL A 56 6.44 24.07 -10.81
N ARG A 57 5.79 23.68 -9.72
CA ARG A 57 5.80 24.45 -8.45
C ARG A 57 7.09 24.22 -7.67
N PRO A 58 7.78 25.25 -7.14
CA PRO A 58 8.91 25.07 -6.24
C PRO A 58 8.48 24.45 -4.90
N LEU A 59 9.43 23.96 -4.11
CA LEU A 59 9.16 23.24 -2.86
C LEU A 59 8.32 24.06 -1.85
N SER A 60 8.54 25.37 -1.75
CA SER A 60 7.76 26.26 -0.87
C SER A 60 6.28 26.27 -1.24
N VAL A 61 5.97 26.35 -2.53
CA VAL A 61 4.59 26.35 -3.05
C VAL A 61 3.98 24.97 -2.97
N LEU A 62 4.75 23.89 -3.19
CA LEU A 62 4.27 22.52 -3.03
C LEU A 62 3.81 22.22 -1.61
N ARG A 63 4.49 22.75 -0.59
CA ARG A 63 4.06 22.64 0.80
C ARG A 63 2.72 23.34 1.02
N LEU A 64 2.59 24.58 0.56
CA LEU A 64 1.35 25.35 0.67
C LEU A 64 0.19 24.69 -0.11
N SER A 65 0.48 24.16 -1.30
CA SER A 65 -0.47 23.44 -2.14
C SER A 65 -0.96 22.16 -1.46
N PHE A 66 -0.06 21.36 -0.90
CA PHE A 66 -0.41 20.16 -0.16
C PHE A 66 -1.27 20.47 1.08
N ASP A 67 -0.90 21.47 1.88
CA ASP A 67 -1.68 21.90 3.03
C ASP A 67 -3.07 22.43 2.62
N HIS A 68 -3.16 23.13 1.50
CA HIS A 68 -4.44 23.61 0.95
C HIS A 68 -5.37 22.46 0.52
N VAL A 69 -4.83 21.49 -0.22
CA VAL A 69 -5.60 20.34 -0.73
C VAL A 69 -6.07 19.44 0.42
N THR A 70 -5.18 19.13 1.36
CA THR A 70 -5.53 18.33 2.55
C THR A 70 -6.57 19.03 3.42
N LYS A 71 -6.48 20.36 3.59
CA LYS A 71 -7.49 21.13 4.32
C LYS A 71 -8.87 21.04 3.64
N LYS A 72 -8.93 21.22 2.32
CA LYS A 72 -10.19 21.11 1.55
C LYS A 72 -10.82 19.73 1.64
N TYR A 73 -10.01 18.66 1.65
CA TYR A 73 -10.49 17.30 1.88
C TYR A 73 -11.05 17.14 3.30
N SER A 74 -10.31 17.56 4.33
CA SER A 74 -10.74 17.44 5.73
C SER A 74 -11.96 18.30 6.09
N SER A 75 -12.21 19.39 5.37
CA SER A 75 -13.41 20.22 5.54
C SER A 75 -14.58 19.79 4.65
N GLU A 76 -14.44 18.68 3.91
CA GLU A 76 -15.43 18.19 2.93
C GLU A 76 -15.86 19.26 1.92
N GLU A 77 -14.97 20.22 1.62
CA GLU A 77 -15.26 21.34 0.72
C GLU A 77 -15.21 20.91 -0.75
N GLU A 78 -14.41 19.89 -1.06
CA GLU A 78 -14.20 19.37 -2.42
C GLU A 78 -14.38 17.85 -2.45
N ALA A 79 -14.83 17.35 -3.61
CA ALA A 79 -14.96 15.92 -3.85
C ALA A 79 -13.60 15.21 -3.98
N TYR A 80 -13.59 13.91 -3.71
CA TYR A 80 -12.39 13.07 -3.80
C TYR A 80 -11.72 13.17 -5.17
N GLU A 81 -12.48 13.25 -6.26
CA GLU A 81 -11.94 13.33 -7.62
C GLU A 81 -11.01 14.53 -7.78
N TRP A 82 -11.40 15.69 -7.24
CA TRP A 82 -10.58 16.90 -7.25
C TRP A 82 -9.35 16.74 -6.38
N VAL A 83 -9.52 16.22 -5.16
CA VAL A 83 -8.42 16.01 -4.21
C VAL A 83 -7.37 15.06 -4.79
N ASN A 84 -7.82 13.94 -5.36
CA ASN A 84 -6.97 12.95 -6.01
C ASN A 84 -6.15 13.57 -7.16
N GLU A 85 -6.82 14.33 -8.01
CA GLU A 85 -6.20 15.02 -9.15
C GLU A 85 -5.13 16.04 -8.69
N GLN A 86 -5.42 16.82 -7.65
CA GLN A 86 -4.47 17.77 -7.09
C GLN A 86 -3.28 17.10 -6.41
N LEU A 87 -3.49 16.00 -5.67
CA LEU A 87 -2.39 15.24 -5.05
C LEU A 87 -1.50 14.56 -6.10
N LYS A 88 -2.07 14.05 -7.21
CA LYS A 88 -1.30 13.59 -8.36
C LYS A 88 -0.42 14.69 -8.94
N SER A 89 -0.99 15.88 -9.13
CA SER A 89 -0.26 17.06 -9.60
C SER A 89 0.90 17.43 -8.67
N VAL A 90 0.71 17.39 -7.34
CA VAL A 90 1.78 17.64 -6.36
C VAL A 90 2.87 16.56 -6.44
N ARG A 91 2.50 15.28 -6.48
CA ARG A 91 3.42 14.14 -6.62
C ARG A 91 4.23 14.21 -7.93
N GLN A 92 3.60 14.65 -9.01
CA GLN A 92 4.26 14.86 -10.30
C GLN A 92 5.33 15.93 -10.21
N ASP A 93 5.02 17.11 -9.65
CA ASP A 93 5.98 18.20 -9.52
C ASP A 93 7.17 17.81 -8.62
N LEU A 94 6.92 17.02 -7.56
CA LEU A 94 7.97 16.45 -6.70
C LEU A 94 8.90 15.49 -7.47
N THR A 95 8.31 14.68 -8.35
CA THR A 95 9.01 13.71 -9.19
C THR A 95 9.87 14.41 -10.24
N VAL A 96 9.30 15.38 -10.95
CA VAL A 96 9.99 16.20 -11.96
C VAL A 96 11.19 16.94 -11.35
N GLN A 97 11.05 17.44 -10.12
CA GLN A 97 12.12 18.16 -9.43
C GLN A 97 13.14 17.24 -8.75
N ARG A 98 12.94 15.92 -8.80
CA ARG A 98 13.79 14.90 -8.18
C ARG A 98 13.98 15.10 -6.67
N LEU A 99 12.94 15.59 -5.97
CA LEU A 99 12.98 15.89 -4.53
C LEU A 99 12.77 14.65 -3.63
N PHE A 100 13.15 13.46 -4.10
CA PHE A 100 12.85 12.17 -3.48
C PHE A 100 13.48 11.94 -2.08
N ARG A 101 14.27 12.88 -1.57
CA ARG A 101 15.01 12.74 -0.30
C ARG A 101 14.46 13.59 0.83
N THR A 102 13.35 14.28 0.61
CA THR A 102 12.74 15.11 1.65
C THR A 102 11.67 14.33 2.39
N ASP A 103 11.63 14.42 3.72
CA ASP A 103 10.55 13.82 4.56
C ASP A 103 9.15 14.29 4.12
N PHE A 104 9.08 15.46 3.49
CA PHE A 104 7.87 15.98 2.86
C PHE A 104 7.31 15.05 1.79
N VAL A 105 8.16 14.45 0.94
CA VAL A 105 7.70 13.53 -0.12
C VAL A 105 7.04 12.30 0.50
N VAL A 106 7.67 11.70 1.51
CA VAL A 106 7.10 10.58 2.26
C VAL A 106 5.73 10.97 2.81
N LYS A 107 5.62 12.13 3.50
CA LYS A 107 4.35 12.62 4.04
C LYS A 107 3.26 12.78 2.97
N VAL A 108 3.59 13.32 1.79
CA VAL A 108 2.64 13.49 0.68
C VAL A 108 2.10 12.13 0.22
N TYR A 109 2.99 11.16 0.00
CA TYR A 109 2.60 9.82 -0.45
C TYR A 109 1.81 9.05 0.59
N GLU A 110 2.20 9.12 1.86
CA GLU A 110 1.43 8.49 2.95
C GLU A 110 0.03 9.08 3.06
N THR A 111 -0.09 10.41 3.00
CA THR A 111 -1.38 11.08 3.11
C THR A 111 -2.27 10.74 1.91
N HIS A 112 -1.73 10.78 0.69
CA HIS A 112 -2.50 10.41 -0.51
C HIS A 112 -2.93 8.94 -0.47
N ALA A 113 -2.08 8.03 0.00
CA ALA A 113 -2.43 6.63 0.17
C ALA A 113 -3.57 6.43 1.17
N ARG A 114 -3.57 7.14 2.30
CA ARG A 114 -4.65 7.07 3.30
C ARG A 114 -5.97 7.59 2.72
N ILE A 115 -5.95 8.75 2.06
CA ILE A 115 -7.12 9.32 1.37
C ILE A 115 -7.65 8.36 0.30
N ALA A 116 -6.77 7.70 -0.47
CA ALA A 116 -7.18 6.72 -1.47
C ALA A 116 -7.87 5.50 -0.84
N LEU A 117 -7.38 4.99 0.31
CA LEU A 117 -8.03 3.90 1.03
C LEU A 117 -9.42 4.26 1.53
N GLU A 118 -9.58 5.45 2.13
CA GLU A 118 -10.88 5.94 2.62
C GLU A 118 -11.93 6.02 1.50
N ASN A 119 -11.49 6.29 0.27
CA ASN A 119 -12.36 6.39 -0.91
C ASN A 119 -12.41 5.10 -1.75
N GLY A 120 -11.80 4.00 -1.27
CA GLY A 120 -11.80 2.71 -1.96
C GLY A 120 -10.98 2.64 -3.26
N ASP A 121 -10.14 3.63 -3.55
CA ASP A 121 -9.28 3.67 -4.73
C ASP A 121 -8.00 2.85 -4.51
N LEU A 122 -8.13 1.54 -4.71
CA LEU A 122 -7.04 0.58 -4.57
C LEU A 122 -5.90 0.81 -5.58
N ASN A 123 -6.20 1.38 -6.75
CA ASN A 123 -5.22 1.61 -7.79
C ASN A 123 -4.28 2.77 -7.40
N GLU A 124 -4.84 3.87 -6.90
CA GLU A 124 -4.05 5.00 -6.40
C GLU A 124 -3.30 4.67 -5.12
N PHE A 125 -3.93 3.90 -4.22
CA PHE A 125 -3.25 3.38 -3.04
C PHE A 125 -1.99 2.58 -3.44
N ASN A 126 -2.12 1.66 -4.40
CA ASN A 126 -1.00 0.82 -4.85
C ASN A 126 0.13 1.66 -5.46
N GLN A 127 -0.19 2.67 -6.28
CA GLN A 127 0.82 3.58 -6.82
C GLN A 127 1.60 4.31 -5.72
N CYS A 128 0.89 4.81 -4.70
CA CYS A 128 1.53 5.47 -3.57
C CYS A 128 2.40 4.50 -2.78
N GLN A 129 1.90 3.28 -2.54
CA GLN A 129 2.62 2.23 -1.83
C GLN A 129 3.90 1.81 -2.55
N SER A 130 3.86 1.58 -3.86
CA SER A 130 5.05 1.25 -4.66
C SER A 130 6.11 2.35 -4.55
N MET A 131 5.69 3.62 -4.59
CA MET A 131 6.63 4.72 -4.42
C MET A 131 7.22 4.74 -3.01
N LEU A 132 6.41 4.59 -1.95
CA LEU A 132 6.89 4.57 -0.57
C LEU A 132 7.95 3.48 -0.34
N ILE A 133 7.75 2.28 -0.89
CA ILE A 133 8.74 1.19 -0.83
C ILE A 133 10.08 1.63 -1.46
N SER A 134 10.03 2.27 -2.63
CA SER A 134 11.25 2.73 -3.31
C SER A 134 11.96 3.88 -2.58
N LEU A 135 11.23 4.69 -1.82
CA LEU A 135 11.80 5.80 -1.03
C LEU A 135 12.45 5.32 0.27
N THR A 136 11.91 4.25 0.89
CA THR A 136 12.22 3.90 2.29
C THR A 136 13.07 2.64 2.44
N GLN A 137 13.15 1.79 1.41
CA GLN A 137 13.94 0.55 1.44
C GLN A 137 15.17 0.64 0.52
N PRO A 138 16.39 0.46 1.04
CA PRO A 138 17.59 0.39 0.20
C PRO A 138 17.54 -0.86 -0.69
N GLY A 139 17.44 -0.68 -2.01
CA GLY A 139 17.36 -1.76 -2.99
C GLY A 139 15.95 -2.31 -3.25
N GLY A 140 14.89 -1.52 -3.00
CA GLY A 140 13.50 -1.91 -3.24
C GLY A 140 13.27 -2.55 -4.61
N VAL A 141 13.05 -3.86 -4.62
CA VAL A 141 12.64 -4.60 -5.82
C VAL A 141 11.17 -4.30 -6.08
N ILE A 142 10.88 -3.64 -7.18
CA ILE A 142 9.53 -3.48 -7.72
C ILE A 142 9.26 -4.72 -8.57
N VAL A 143 8.50 -5.68 -8.05
CA VAL A 143 8.02 -6.84 -8.82
C VAL A 143 6.66 -6.46 -9.39
N SER A 144 6.52 -6.42 -10.72
CA SER A 144 5.21 -6.29 -11.35
C SER A 144 4.42 -7.60 -11.27
N ASN A 145 3.11 -7.49 -11.44
CA ASN A 145 2.12 -8.57 -11.36
C ASN A 145 2.39 -9.81 -12.26
N ASP A 146 3.37 -9.76 -13.15
CA ASP A 146 3.75 -10.84 -14.07
C ASP A 146 5.08 -11.54 -13.71
N GLY A 147 5.70 -11.20 -12.57
CA GLY A 147 7.00 -11.75 -12.18
C GLY A 147 8.17 -11.19 -13.00
N SER A 148 7.94 -10.17 -13.83
CA SER A 148 9.01 -9.41 -14.43
C SER A 148 9.58 -8.38 -13.45
N VAL A 149 10.90 -8.20 -13.46
CA VAL A 149 11.56 -7.04 -12.85
C VAL A 149 11.26 -5.85 -13.72
N SER A 150 10.10 -5.23 -13.50
CA SER A 150 9.75 -3.99 -14.18
C SER A 150 10.28 -2.82 -13.36
N ASN A 151 10.96 -1.88 -14.01
CA ASN A 151 11.02 -0.51 -13.50
C ASN A 151 9.59 0.07 -13.56
N GLY A 152 8.83 -0.11 -12.49
CA GLY A 152 7.40 0.14 -12.46
C GLY A 152 6.98 1.19 -11.45
N CYS A 153 7.23 2.47 -11.78
CA CYS A 153 6.19 3.48 -11.69
C CYS A 153 6.07 3.98 -13.12
N SER A 154 4.93 3.81 -13.79
CA SER A 154 4.75 4.28 -15.18
C SER A 154 5.04 5.79 -15.30
N GLU A 155 4.80 6.56 -14.23
CA GLU A 155 5.10 7.99 -14.16
C GLU A 155 6.60 8.30 -13.99
N SER A 156 7.37 7.43 -13.32
CA SER A 156 8.82 7.61 -13.18
C SER A 156 9.60 6.97 -14.33
N ALA A 157 9.08 5.90 -14.94
CA ALA A 157 9.74 5.19 -16.04
C ALA A 157 9.82 6.03 -17.32
N GLU A 158 8.78 6.80 -17.66
CA GLU A 158 8.80 7.74 -18.79
C GLU A 158 9.80 8.88 -18.58
N LEU A 159 9.84 9.46 -17.37
CA LEU A 159 10.81 10.50 -16.99
C LEU A 159 12.24 9.96 -16.89
N VAL A 160 12.44 8.72 -16.43
CA VAL A 160 13.75 8.02 -16.38
C VAL A 160 14.24 7.67 -17.78
N THR A 161 13.34 7.32 -18.70
CA THR A 161 13.66 7.03 -20.11
C THR A 161 14.06 8.30 -20.88
N LEU A 162 13.57 9.48 -20.46
CA LEU A 162 14.03 10.78 -20.97
C LEU A 162 15.43 11.19 -20.48
N MET A 163 16.03 10.50 -19.52
CA MET A 163 17.34 10.85 -18.97
C MET A 163 18.48 10.11 -19.68
N GLY A 164 19.48 10.85 -20.15
CA GLY A 164 20.67 10.26 -20.77
C GLY A 164 21.48 9.40 -19.78
N LYS A 165 22.11 8.31 -20.27
CA LYS A 165 22.90 7.32 -19.50
C LYS A 165 23.95 7.94 -18.55
N LYS A 166 24.47 9.14 -18.87
CA LYS A 166 25.46 9.88 -18.08
C LYS A 166 24.85 10.55 -16.83
N GLU A 167 23.61 11.02 -16.91
CA GLU A 167 22.87 11.57 -15.77
C GLU A 167 22.41 10.46 -14.82
N LEU A 168 22.06 9.30 -15.36
CA LEU A 168 21.74 8.10 -14.58
C LEU A 168 22.94 7.62 -13.75
N SER A 169 24.15 7.65 -14.32
CA SER A 169 25.38 7.30 -13.59
C SER A 169 25.71 8.30 -12.48
N ALA A 170 25.54 9.61 -12.71
CA ALA A 170 25.71 10.62 -11.67
C ALA A 170 24.63 10.52 -10.56
N PHE A 171 23.40 10.17 -10.94
CA PHE A 171 22.28 9.89 -10.02
C PHE A 171 22.56 8.65 -9.14
N GLN A 172 23.06 7.55 -9.72
CA GLN A 172 23.44 6.33 -9.00
C GLN A 172 24.61 6.56 -8.03
N ILE A 173 25.60 7.36 -8.43
CA ILE A 173 26.73 7.74 -7.56
C ILE A 173 26.26 8.60 -6.38
N SER A 174 25.23 9.45 -6.56
CA SER A 174 24.64 10.25 -5.47
C SER A 174 23.82 9.43 -4.46
N MET A 175 23.34 8.21 -4.81
CA MET A 175 22.62 7.34 -3.86
C MET A 175 23.52 6.78 -2.76
N GLN A 176 24.84 6.73 -2.99
CA GLN A 176 25.77 6.03 -2.11
C GLN A 176 26.20 6.82 -0.86
N HIS A 177 25.88 8.12 -0.73
CA HIS A 177 26.49 8.97 0.31
C HIS A 177 25.54 9.81 1.19
N ASP A 178 24.22 9.73 1.03
CA ASP A 178 23.27 10.50 1.86
C ASP A 178 22.18 9.60 2.47
N LYS A 179 21.83 9.83 3.75
CA LYS A 179 20.83 9.04 4.50
C LYS A 179 19.48 9.08 3.76
N LEU A 180 18.94 7.91 3.41
CA LEU A 180 17.56 7.77 2.89
C LEU A 180 16.55 8.38 3.87
N PRO A 181 15.48 9.03 3.37
CA PRO A 181 14.36 9.44 4.22
C PRO A 181 13.78 8.17 4.87
N LYS A 182 13.66 8.18 6.20
CA LYS A 182 13.14 7.04 6.94
C LYS A 182 11.69 7.34 7.28
N GLN A 183 10.78 6.44 6.92
CA GLN A 183 9.47 6.42 7.54
C GLN A 183 9.63 6.31 9.05
N GLY A 184 8.72 6.95 9.79
CA GLY A 184 8.59 6.69 11.21
C GLY A 184 8.30 5.22 11.45
N VAL A 185 8.68 4.73 12.62
CA VAL A 185 8.56 3.29 12.94
C VAL A 185 7.08 2.86 12.92
N ALA A 186 6.16 3.74 13.32
CA ALA A 186 4.72 3.48 13.32
C ALA A 186 4.14 3.44 11.91
N GLU A 187 4.51 4.38 11.06
CA GLU A 187 4.04 4.46 9.67
C GLU A 187 4.58 3.29 8.85
N SER A 188 5.84 2.90 9.07
CA SER A 188 6.42 1.70 8.46
C SER A 188 5.65 0.43 8.83
N ASP A 189 5.22 0.30 10.09
CA ASP A 189 4.36 -0.80 10.55
C ASP A 189 2.97 -0.76 9.89
N GLU A 190 2.36 0.42 9.83
CA GLU A 190 1.07 0.68 9.18
C GLU A 190 1.08 0.25 7.71
N PHE A 191 1.97 0.83 6.91
CA PHE A 191 2.08 0.56 5.47
C PHE A 191 2.56 -0.86 5.17
N GLY A 192 3.35 -1.45 6.08
CA GLY A 192 3.70 -2.87 6.03
C GLY A 192 2.48 -3.78 6.16
N GLY A 193 1.57 -3.47 7.09
CA GLY A 193 0.30 -4.17 7.25
C GLY A 193 -0.60 -4.02 6.02
N TYR A 194 -0.74 -2.79 5.50
CA TYR A 194 -1.54 -2.55 4.31
C TYR A 194 -1.03 -3.29 3.07
N ARG A 195 0.29 -3.44 2.90
CA ARG A 195 0.87 -4.22 1.79
C ARG A 195 0.42 -5.67 1.81
N ILE A 196 0.46 -6.30 2.98
CA ILE A 196 0.05 -7.70 3.13
C ILE A 196 -1.45 -7.86 2.85
N LEU A 197 -2.27 -6.97 3.39
CA LEU A 197 -3.72 -7.00 3.18
C LEU A 197 -4.07 -6.72 1.70
N TYR A 198 -3.40 -5.78 1.06
CA TYR A 198 -3.59 -5.48 -0.35
C TYR A 198 -3.19 -6.68 -1.24
N ALA A 199 -2.03 -7.30 -0.98
CA ALA A 199 -1.61 -8.51 -1.69
C ALA A 199 -2.62 -9.67 -1.54
N LEU A 200 -3.24 -9.78 -0.36
CA LEU A 200 -4.31 -10.72 -0.09
C LEU A 200 -5.60 -10.40 -0.86
N VAL A 201 -5.98 -9.13 -0.99
CA VAL A 201 -7.10 -8.70 -1.84
C VAL A 201 -6.84 -9.05 -3.31
N GLN A 202 -5.60 -8.92 -3.78
CA GLN A 202 -5.20 -9.27 -5.15
C GLN A 202 -5.00 -10.76 -5.39
N LYS A 203 -5.14 -11.62 -4.37
CA LYS A 203 -4.85 -13.07 -4.43
C LYS A 203 -3.41 -13.37 -4.87
N ASN A 204 -2.47 -12.47 -4.60
CA ASN A 204 -1.07 -12.64 -4.96
C ASN A 204 -0.27 -13.16 -3.76
N TRP A 205 -0.24 -14.49 -3.62
CA TRP A 205 0.51 -15.15 -2.53
C TRP A 205 2.02 -14.94 -2.59
N SER A 206 2.59 -14.77 -3.79
CA SER A 206 4.01 -14.45 -3.94
C SER A 206 4.33 -13.12 -3.27
N GLU A 207 3.49 -12.11 -3.48
CA GLU A 207 3.65 -10.79 -2.88
C GLU A 207 3.43 -10.80 -1.36
N ILE A 208 2.49 -11.63 -0.86
CA ILE A 208 2.33 -11.86 0.59
C ILE A 208 3.64 -12.40 1.17
N ASN A 209 4.27 -13.39 0.53
CA ASN A 209 5.54 -13.96 1.01
C ASN A 209 6.68 -12.93 1.00
N VAL A 210 6.70 -12.00 0.04
CA VAL A 210 7.68 -10.89 0.04
C VAL A 210 7.39 -9.91 1.17
N GLY A 211 6.13 -9.52 1.37
CA GLY A 211 5.72 -8.64 2.47
C GLY A 211 6.01 -9.24 3.86
N LEU A 212 5.82 -10.55 4.02
CA LEU A 212 6.18 -11.29 5.24
C LEU A 212 7.70 -11.36 5.46
N LYS A 213 8.52 -11.25 4.41
CA LYS A 213 9.98 -11.17 4.48
C LYS A 213 10.50 -9.73 4.55
N SER A 214 9.62 -8.74 4.73
CA SER A 214 10.05 -7.35 4.91
C SER A 214 11.02 -7.23 6.10
N SER A 215 12.01 -6.35 5.96
CA SER A 215 13.07 -6.12 6.95
C SER A 215 12.53 -5.83 8.35
N VAL A 216 11.31 -5.27 8.46
CA VAL A 216 10.61 -5.06 9.73
C VAL A 216 10.33 -6.39 10.43
N TYR A 217 9.75 -7.37 9.73
CA TYR A 217 9.48 -8.70 10.29
C TYR A 217 10.76 -9.45 10.63
N GLU A 218 11.79 -9.37 9.78
CA GLU A 218 13.07 -10.02 10.05
C GLU A 218 13.76 -9.44 11.28
N GLN A 219 13.69 -8.13 11.50
CA GLN A 219 14.27 -7.49 12.69
C GLN A 219 13.61 -7.96 13.99
N PHE A 220 12.28 -8.04 14.04
CA PHE A 220 11.57 -8.56 15.22
C PHE A 220 11.79 -10.06 15.42
N ARG A 221 11.83 -10.83 14.32
CA ARG A 221 12.12 -12.27 14.35
C ARG A 221 13.53 -12.55 14.88
N GLN A 222 14.54 -11.79 14.43
CA GLN A 222 15.93 -11.93 14.88
C GLN A 222 16.11 -11.54 16.36
N LYS A 223 15.34 -10.55 16.84
CA LYS A 223 15.35 -10.14 18.25
C LYS A 223 14.55 -11.06 19.18
N HIS A 224 13.86 -12.07 18.66
CA HIS A 224 12.92 -12.92 19.42
C HIS A 224 11.86 -12.11 20.21
N GLU A 225 11.55 -10.89 19.76
CA GLU A 225 10.55 -10.03 20.39
C GLU A 225 9.17 -10.30 19.78
N ARG A 226 8.13 -10.32 20.62
CA ARG A 226 6.75 -10.39 20.12
C ARG A 226 6.39 -9.05 19.51
N LEU A 227 5.87 -9.08 18.28
CA LEU A 227 5.29 -7.90 17.65
C LEU A 227 4.22 -7.29 18.58
N PRO A 228 4.13 -5.94 18.67
CA PRO A 228 3.09 -5.29 19.45
C PRO A 228 1.71 -5.81 19.08
N LYS A 229 0.84 -6.06 20.07
CA LYS A 229 -0.53 -6.52 19.78
C LYS A 229 -1.33 -5.51 18.96
N MET A 230 -0.96 -4.23 19.02
CA MET A 230 -1.58 -3.13 18.29
C MET A 230 -0.92 -2.86 16.92
N SER A 231 0.09 -3.65 16.52
CA SER A 231 0.76 -3.49 15.22
C SER A 231 -0.20 -3.85 14.08
N ALA A 232 -0.27 -2.96 13.08
CA ALA A 232 -1.04 -3.18 11.86
C ALA A 232 -0.46 -4.37 11.07
N PHE A 233 0.86 -4.49 11.08
CA PHE A 233 1.55 -5.63 10.48
C PHE A 233 1.15 -6.95 11.13
N ASN A 234 1.17 -7.02 12.47
CA ASN A 234 0.79 -8.22 13.20
C ASN A 234 -0.68 -8.60 12.99
N HIS A 235 -1.57 -7.60 12.93
CA HIS A 235 -2.97 -7.84 12.57
C HIS A 235 -3.10 -8.42 11.17
N ALA A 236 -2.43 -7.86 10.16
CA ALA A 236 -2.43 -8.37 8.80
C ALA A 236 -1.94 -9.83 8.70
N VAL A 237 -0.89 -10.19 9.44
CA VAL A 237 -0.39 -11.57 9.54
C VAL A 237 -1.44 -12.50 10.15
N GLN A 238 -2.13 -12.06 11.20
CA GLN A 238 -3.21 -12.84 11.82
C GLN A 238 -4.39 -13.03 10.87
N VAL A 239 -4.73 -12.02 10.06
CA VAL A 239 -5.76 -12.13 9.02
C VAL A 239 -5.34 -13.20 8.01
N VAL A 240 -4.12 -13.14 7.46
CA VAL A 240 -3.61 -14.18 6.54
C VAL A 240 -3.68 -15.56 7.18
N LYS A 241 -3.19 -15.72 8.42
CA LYS A 241 -3.22 -16.99 9.14
C LYS A 241 -4.65 -17.51 9.35
N SER A 242 -5.60 -16.63 9.67
CA SER A 242 -7.00 -17.01 9.86
C SER A 242 -7.61 -17.57 8.58
N LEU A 243 -7.26 -16.99 7.43
CA LEU A 243 -7.74 -17.44 6.13
C LEU A 243 -7.08 -18.76 5.69
N MET A 244 -5.78 -18.91 5.91
CA MET A 244 -5.06 -20.16 5.64
C MET A 244 -5.63 -21.35 6.42
N HIS A 245 -6.05 -21.14 7.66
CA HIS A 245 -6.68 -22.18 8.48
C HIS A 245 -8.20 -22.29 8.29
N HIS A 246 -8.79 -21.52 7.37
CA HIS A 246 -10.25 -21.39 7.19
C HIS A 246 -11.00 -21.08 8.50
N ASN A 247 -10.37 -20.34 9.41
CA ASN A 247 -10.94 -19.93 10.67
C ASN A 247 -11.69 -18.59 10.51
N TYR A 248 -12.92 -18.71 10.01
CA TYR A 248 -13.82 -17.58 9.77
C TYR A 248 -14.15 -16.80 11.05
N ALA A 249 -14.25 -17.48 12.20
CA ALA A 249 -14.56 -16.83 13.46
C ALA A 249 -13.44 -15.85 13.84
N SER A 250 -12.18 -16.29 13.77
CA SER A 250 -11.03 -15.41 14.02
C SER A 250 -10.94 -14.26 13.02
N PHE A 251 -11.22 -14.50 11.72
CA PHE A 251 -11.26 -13.42 10.73
C PHE A 251 -12.25 -12.32 11.10
N PHE A 252 -13.50 -12.67 11.46
CA PHE A 252 -14.49 -11.66 11.81
C PHE A 252 -14.23 -10.97 13.15
N GLU A 253 -13.57 -11.63 14.10
CA GLU A 253 -13.12 -10.94 15.32
C GLU A 253 -12.01 -9.92 15.02
N LEU A 254 -11.09 -10.22 14.09
CA LEU A 254 -10.09 -9.27 13.61
C LEU A 254 -10.70 -8.11 12.81
N TYR A 255 -11.78 -8.39 12.07
CA TYR A 255 -12.52 -7.41 11.29
C TYR A 255 -13.28 -6.40 12.15
N LYS A 256 -13.73 -6.79 13.36
CA LYS A 256 -14.42 -5.86 14.28
C LYS A 256 -13.51 -4.76 14.83
N ASN A 257 -12.22 -5.07 15.01
CA ASN A 257 -11.25 -4.15 15.59
C ASN A 257 -10.03 -4.01 14.66
N PRO A 258 -10.21 -3.42 13.46
CA PRO A 258 -9.11 -3.20 12.54
C PRO A 258 -8.22 -2.05 13.03
N PRO A 259 -6.88 -2.20 13.06
CA PRO A 259 -5.99 -1.08 13.34
C PRO A 259 -5.95 -0.09 12.17
N HIS A 260 -5.96 1.21 12.47
CA HIS A 260 -5.90 2.29 11.48
C HIS A 260 -6.95 2.13 10.37
N LEU A 261 -6.54 2.21 9.09
CA LEU A 261 -7.40 2.11 7.91
C LEU A 261 -7.45 0.69 7.33
N SER A 262 -6.96 -0.32 8.07
CA SER A 262 -6.96 -1.71 7.58
C SER A 262 -8.36 -2.27 7.32
N GLY A 263 -9.39 -1.69 7.95
CA GLY A 263 -10.80 -2.04 7.72
C GLY A 263 -11.21 -1.90 6.25
N TYR A 264 -10.82 -0.80 5.60
CA TYR A 264 -11.13 -0.56 4.19
C TYR A 264 -10.56 -1.65 3.28
N LEU A 265 -9.35 -2.16 3.56
CA LEU A 265 -8.78 -3.28 2.81
C LEU A 265 -9.48 -4.61 3.12
N MET A 266 -9.89 -4.81 4.38
CA MET A 266 -10.60 -6.02 4.78
C MET A 266 -12.03 -6.10 4.22
N ASP A 267 -12.70 -4.98 3.95
CA ASP A 267 -14.04 -4.95 3.37
C ASP A 267 -14.11 -5.73 2.05
N PHE A 268 -13.06 -5.61 1.22
CA PHE A 268 -12.92 -6.38 -0.03
C PHE A 268 -12.81 -7.91 0.19
N LEU A 269 -12.41 -8.34 1.39
CA LEU A 269 -12.27 -9.75 1.77
C LEU A 269 -13.56 -10.30 2.39
N VAL A 270 -14.34 -9.48 3.10
CA VAL A 270 -15.53 -9.92 3.86
C VAL A 270 -16.47 -10.77 3.00
N GLN A 271 -16.83 -10.30 1.81
CA GLN A 271 -17.73 -11.04 0.93
C GLN A 271 -17.17 -12.41 0.53
N ARG A 272 -15.87 -12.47 0.21
CA ARG A 272 -15.19 -13.72 -0.19
C ARG A 272 -15.17 -14.71 0.97
N VAL A 273 -14.85 -14.23 2.17
CA VAL A 273 -14.81 -15.04 3.39
C VAL A 273 -16.21 -15.53 3.77
N ARG A 274 -17.25 -14.70 3.65
CA ARG A 274 -18.65 -15.10 3.86
C ARG A 274 -19.07 -16.21 2.90
N ILE A 275 -18.70 -16.12 1.62
CA ILE A 275 -18.98 -17.17 0.63
C ILE A 275 -18.29 -18.48 0.98
N SER A 276 -16.97 -18.45 1.24
CA SER A 276 -16.21 -19.65 1.63
C SER A 276 -16.75 -20.27 2.92
N GLY A 277 -17.11 -19.44 3.89
CA GLY A 277 -17.71 -19.87 5.15
C GLY A 277 -19.07 -20.54 4.96
N TYR A 278 -19.94 -19.95 4.13
CA TYR A 278 -21.24 -20.50 3.79
C TYR A 278 -21.12 -21.89 3.15
N ASP A 279 -20.30 -22.04 2.12
CA ASP A 279 -20.11 -23.32 1.42
C ASP A 279 -19.59 -24.40 2.37
N ARG A 280 -18.68 -24.03 3.29
CA ARG A 280 -18.17 -24.96 4.31
C ARG A 280 -19.23 -25.36 5.34
N ILE A 281 -20.06 -24.41 5.79
CA ILE A 281 -21.15 -24.69 6.75
C ILE A 281 -22.16 -25.67 6.12
N LEU A 282 -22.60 -25.42 4.88
CA LEU A 282 -23.53 -26.34 4.21
C LEU A 282 -22.92 -27.74 4.00
N ALA A 283 -21.62 -27.82 3.74
CA ALA A 283 -20.95 -29.11 3.58
C ALA A 283 -20.92 -29.92 4.88
N SER A 284 -20.72 -29.26 6.02
CA SER A 284 -20.56 -29.90 7.33
C SER A 284 -21.86 -30.18 8.07
N PHE A 285 -22.87 -29.31 7.97
CA PHE A 285 -24.08 -29.33 8.81
C PHE A 285 -25.31 -29.94 8.10
N ARG A 286 -25.13 -31.02 7.34
CA ARG A 286 -26.24 -31.70 6.64
C ARG A 286 -27.18 -32.42 7.64
N PRO A 287 -28.51 -32.47 7.38
CA PRO A 287 -29.20 -32.08 6.15
C PRO A 287 -29.65 -30.62 6.09
N THR A 288 -29.91 -29.98 7.24
CA THR A 288 -30.49 -28.63 7.29
C THR A 288 -29.74 -27.68 8.21
N VAL A 289 -29.79 -26.38 7.88
CA VAL A 289 -29.20 -25.29 8.68
C VAL A 289 -30.21 -24.16 8.82
N SER A 290 -30.33 -23.58 10.02
CA SER A 290 -31.20 -22.43 10.27
C SER A 290 -30.56 -21.10 9.86
N ILE A 291 -31.40 -20.13 9.49
CA ILE A 291 -30.95 -18.77 9.12
C ILE A 291 -30.27 -18.08 10.31
N SER A 292 -30.80 -18.27 11.53
CA SER A 292 -30.21 -17.69 12.75
C SER A 292 -28.79 -18.20 13.03
N PHE A 293 -28.53 -19.49 12.77
CA PHE A 293 -27.19 -20.04 12.90
C PHE A 293 -26.20 -19.40 11.93
N LEU A 294 -26.59 -19.25 10.65
CA LEU A 294 -25.76 -18.57 9.64
C LEU A 294 -25.50 -17.11 10.00
N THR A 295 -26.54 -16.39 10.42
CA THR A 295 -26.46 -14.98 10.84
C THR A 295 -25.39 -14.82 11.92
N LYS A 296 -25.46 -15.65 12.97
CA LYS A 296 -24.53 -15.61 14.11
C LYS A 296 -23.11 -16.04 13.75
N LYS A 297 -22.94 -17.05 12.89
CA LYS A 297 -21.62 -17.62 12.56
C LYS A 297 -20.87 -16.82 11.50
N LEU A 298 -21.57 -16.28 10.50
CA LEU A 298 -20.98 -15.46 9.43
C LEU A 298 -21.00 -13.96 9.75
N LYS A 299 -21.50 -13.59 10.94
CA LYS A 299 -21.52 -12.22 11.46
C LYS A 299 -22.18 -11.24 10.48
N PHE A 300 -23.38 -11.61 10.02
CA PHE A 300 -24.28 -10.67 9.34
C PHE A 300 -24.88 -9.71 10.36
N TYR A 301 -25.27 -8.52 9.92
CA TYR A 301 -25.87 -7.50 10.78
C TYR A 301 -27.25 -7.93 11.25
N ASP A 302 -28.03 -8.52 10.36
CA ASP A 302 -29.39 -8.96 10.63
C ASP A 302 -29.79 -10.22 9.82
N HIS A 303 -31.00 -10.69 10.08
CA HIS A 303 -31.60 -11.79 9.33
C HIS A 303 -31.99 -11.39 7.90
N GLN A 304 -32.13 -10.09 7.59
CA GLN A 304 -32.52 -9.61 6.26
C GLN A 304 -31.33 -9.70 5.28
N GLU A 305 -30.17 -9.17 5.66
CA GLU A 305 -28.90 -9.28 4.92
C GLU A 305 -28.55 -10.76 4.70
N THR A 306 -28.74 -11.60 5.73
CA THR A 306 -28.53 -13.05 5.59
C THR A 306 -29.46 -13.63 4.54
N ASN A 307 -30.75 -13.24 4.54
CA ASN A 307 -31.74 -13.70 3.57
C ASN A 307 -31.43 -13.24 2.14
N GLU A 308 -31.01 -12.00 1.94
CA GLU A 308 -30.59 -11.48 0.63
C GLU A 308 -29.37 -12.23 0.10
N PHE A 309 -28.38 -12.46 0.97
CA PHE A 309 -27.16 -13.19 0.63
C PHE A 309 -27.46 -14.62 0.17
N ILE A 310 -28.27 -15.37 0.92
CA ILE A 310 -28.60 -16.76 0.57
C ILE A 310 -29.51 -16.85 -0.66
N ARG A 311 -30.41 -15.87 -0.87
CA ARG A 311 -31.25 -15.79 -2.08
C ARG A 311 -30.38 -15.56 -3.33
N LYS A 312 -29.40 -14.64 -3.25
CA LYS A 312 -28.43 -14.40 -4.32
C LYS A 312 -27.61 -15.66 -4.65
N LYS A 313 -27.40 -16.55 -3.68
CA LYS A 313 -26.70 -17.83 -3.87
C LYS A 313 -27.58 -18.97 -4.43
N GLY A 314 -28.89 -18.77 -4.58
CA GLY A 314 -29.79 -19.80 -5.11
C GLY A 314 -30.11 -20.90 -4.09
N VAL A 315 -30.24 -20.52 -2.82
CA VAL A 315 -30.58 -21.45 -1.72
C VAL A 315 -31.93 -22.15 -1.95
N VAL A 316 -32.02 -23.40 -1.52
CA VAL A 316 -33.26 -24.18 -1.51
C VAL A 316 -33.67 -24.39 -0.04
N PHE A 317 -34.91 -24.01 0.29
CA PHE A 317 -35.46 -24.22 1.62
C PHE A 317 -36.00 -25.64 1.75
N ALA A 318 -35.81 -26.25 2.92
CA ALA A 318 -36.39 -27.54 3.25
C ALA A 318 -37.92 -27.41 3.38
N PRO A 319 -38.70 -28.43 2.99
CA PRO A 319 -40.15 -28.41 3.16
C PRO A 319 -40.50 -28.27 4.65
N ALA A 320 -41.36 -27.31 4.98
CA ALA A 320 -41.75 -27.01 6.35
C ALA A 320 -42.38 -28.26 7.02
N SER A 321 -41.66 -28.87 7.95
CA SER A 321 -42.15 -29.97 8.77
C SER A 321 -43.06 -29.44 9.87
N GLY A 322 -44.34 -29.22 9.53
CA GLY A 322 -45.41 -28.90 10.47
C GLY A 322 -45.42 -27.45 10.99
N HIS A 323 -46.59 -27.02 11.46
CA HIS A 323 -46.97 -25.64 11.85
C HIS A 323 -45.83 -24.77 12.40
N ARG A 324 -45.23 -23.95 11.54
CA ARG A 324 -44.21 -22.97 11.90
C ARG A 324 -44.58 -21.65 11.23
N THR A 325 -45.19 -20.77 12.00
CA THR A 325 -45.70 -19.46 11.59
C THR A 325 -44.68 -18.33 11.72
N SER A 326 -43.43 -18.61 12.13
CA SER A 326 -42.37 -17.62 12.23
C SER A 326 -41.28 -17.79 11.16
N VAL A 327 -40.81 -16.66 10.62
CA VAL A 327 -39.72 -16.57 9.63
C VAL A 327 -38.42 -17.22 10.14
N ASP A 328 -38.22 -17.26 11.47
CA ASP A 328 -37.09 -17.87 12.15
C ASP A 328 -37.04 -19.41 12.04
N SER A 329 -38.13 -20.01 11.60
CA SER A 329 -38.27 -21.46 11.51
C SER A 329 -37.97 -22.03 10.12
N LEU A 330 -37.58 -21.18 9.15
CA LEU A 330 -37.14 -21.64 7.83
C LEU A 330 -35.76 -22.27 7.90
N GLU A 331 -35.70 -23.53 7.50
CA GLU A 331 -34.47 -24.32 7.42
C GLU A 331 -33.99 -24.43 5.97
N ILE A 332 -32.69 -24.29 5.75
CA ILE A 332 -32.04 -24.39 4.44
C ILE A 332 -31.69 -25.86 4.18
N ASP A 333 -32.12 -26.41 3.05
CA ASP A 333 -31.65 -27.71 2.58
C ASP A 333 -30.21 -27.57 2.07
N CYS A 334 -29.26 -28.13 2.84
CA CYS A 334 -27.85 -28.02 2.54
C CYS A 334 -27.45 -28.78 1.27
N LYS A 335 -28.10 -29.91 0.98
CA LYS A 335 -27.75 -30.77 -0.16
C LYS A 335 -28.22 -30.15 -1.47
N ALA A 336 -29.45 -29.65 -1.50
CA ALA A 336 -29.99 -28.98 -2.67
C ALA A 336 -29.28 -27.65 -2.94
N SER A 337 -28.95 -26.89 -1.89
CA SER A 337 -28.28 -25.58 -2.02
C SER A 337 -26.83 -25.68 -2.54
N ILE A 338 -26.06 -26.71 -2.15
CA ILE A 338 -24.69 -26.93 -2.66
C ILE A 338 -24.67 -27.21 -4.18
N ARG A 339 -25.69 -27.92 -4.69
CA ARG A 339 -25.79 -28.25 -6.13
C ARG A 339 -26.01 -27.00 -6.98
N ASN A 340 -26.77 -26.03 -6.47
CA ASN A 340 -26.95 -24.75 -7.13
C ASN A 340 -25.70 -23.88 -7.03
N SER A 341 -25.02 -23.83 -5.88
CA SER A 341 -23.84 -22.98 -5.70
C SER A 341 -22.66 -23.43 -6.59
N SER A 342 -22.46 -24.73 -6.76
CA SER A 342 -21.38 -25.30 -7.60
C SER A 342 -21.50 -25.00 -9.11
N SER A 343 -22.70 -24.69 -9.61
CA SER A 343 -22.90 -24.25 -11.00
C SER A 343 -22.40 -22.83 -11.28
N HIS A 344 -22.37 -21.96 -10.26
CA HIS A 344 -22.04 -20.54 -10.38
C HIS A 344 -20.61 -20.19 -9.94
N ASN A 345 -19.88 -21.10 -9.29
CA ASN A 345 -18.66 -20.76 -8.51
C ASN A 345 -17.35 -21.42 -8.99
N ARG A 346 -17.31 -22.08 -10.17
CA ARG A 346 -16.10 -22.79 -10.64
C ARG A 346 -14.85 -21.89 -10.77
N GLU A 347 -15.00 -20.57 -10.85
CA GLU A 347 -13.87 -19.63 -10.94
C GLU A 347 -13.41 -19.01 -9.60
N ASN A 348 -14.16 -19.20 -8.50
CA ASN A 348 -13.89 -18.49 -7.24
C ASN A 348 -13.28 -19.36 -6.12
N LEU A 349 -12.96 -20.62 -6.40
CA LEU A 349 -12.62 -21.64 -5.40
C LEU A 349 -11.11 -21.91 -5.21
N LEU A 350 -10.26 -20.96 -5.62
CA LEU A 350 -8.85 -20.97 -5.23
C LEU A 350 -8.62 -19.76 -4.31
N LEU A 351 -8.76 -20.04 -3.01
CA LEU A 351 -8.06 -19.33 -1.95
C LEU A 351 -6.56 -19.53 -2.16
#